data_AF-A0A349H6A0-F1
#
_entry.id   AF-A0A349H6A0-F1
#
_cell.length_a   1.000
_cell.length_b   1.000
_cell.length_c   1.000
_cell.angle_alpha   90.00
_cell.angle_beta   90.00
_cell.angle_gamma   90.00
#
_symmetry.space_group_name_H-M   'P 1'
#
loop_
_entity.id
_entity.type
_entity.pdbx_description
1 polymer ?
#
loop_
_entity_poly.entity_id
_entity_poly.type
_entity_poly.pdbx_seq_one_letter_code
_entity_poly.pdbx_strand_id
1 'polypeptide(L)'
;MISLTNLKKSVSNPASRLCERLRPRRELASSEAIQSQRASGFTLLELLIIVSIIAILSVALMYMLNPAEAIKKSRDVQRISDLSTIKAALGTMLVGTSTPSLDNSSNAVCYASGVNTTARIRYSTGLANTYISTDVGVDAAVSNFTSPSVITGFTKAGDISGGGWIPAVLSGITGGSPISNYPVDPVNTVVNGLAATSTDLVYRYACQNVTNISGKPAYTFEINAQLESSAYTVDDDKRENDGGDNDSYYEIGNSLKILPTGASF
;
A
#
# COMPACT_ATOMS: atom_id res chain seq x y z
N MET A 1 -51.26 41.31 24.56
CA MET A 1 -51.76 40.16 25.35
C MET A 1 -50.75 39.04 25.24
N ILE A 2 -50.05 38.50 26.24
CA ILE A 2 -50.02 38.54 27.72
C ILE A 2 -48.54 38.23 28.04
N SER A 3 -47.79 39.18 28.60
CA SER A 3 -47.42 39.34 30.02
C SER A 3 -46.13 38.62 30.43
N LEU A 4 -45.10 39.44 30.68
CA LEU A 4 -43.79 39.13 31.24
C LEU A 4 -43.85 39.18 32.78
N THR A 5 -43.11 38.30 33.46
CA THR A 5 -42.70 38.45 34.86
C THR A 5 -41.27 37.88 35.00
N ASN A 6 -40.23 38.71 35.11
CA ASN A 6 -39.68 39.36 36.32
C ASN A 6 -39.13 38.33 37.34
N LEU A 7 -37.87 38.31 37.78
CA LEU A 7 -37.13 39.32 38.59
C LEU A 7 -35.64 38.85 38.73
N LYS A 8 -34.56 39.62 38.41
CA LYS A 8 -33.81 40.62 39.24
C LYS A 8 -33.82 40.36 40.76
N LYS A 9 -32.77 40.54 41.60
CA LYS A 9 -31.33 40.86 41.57
C LYS A 9 -30.92 40.99 43.07
N SER A 10 -29.61 40.98 43.36
CA SER A 10 -28.94 41.80 44.41
C SER A 10 -29.02 41.32 45.88
N VAL A 11 -27.95 40.78 46.49
CA VAL A 11 -26.80 41.45 47.16
C VAL A 11 -27.17 42.22 48.43
N SER A 12 -26.72 41.76 49.61
CA SER A 12 -25.67 42.41 50.43
C SER A 12 -25.62 41.87 51.88
N ASN A 13 -24.40 41.57 52.37
CA ASN A 13 -23.77 41.69 53.73
C ASN A 13 -24.58 42.32 54.91
N PRO A 14 -24.13 42.30 56.20
CA PRO A 14 -22.89 41.76 56.78
C PRO A 14 -23.02 41.04 58.15
N ALA A 15 -21.89 40.46 58.56
CA ALA A 15 -21.44 40.11 59.91
C ALA A 15 -22.35 40.39 61.12
N SER A 16 -22.48 39.41 62.01
CA SER A 16 -21.92 39.49 63.38
C SER A 16 -22.47 38.40 64.33
N ARG A 17 -21.62 38.04 65.31
CA ARG A 17 -21.97 37.41 66.60
C ARG A 17 -22.24 35.89 66.52
N LEU A 18 -21.65 34.99 67.31
CA LEU A 18 -21.00 35.06 68.60
C LEU A 18 -20.02 33.89 68.76
N CYS A 19 -19.01 34.14 69.58
CA CYS A 19 -18.16 33.16 70.22
C CYS A 19 -18.98 32.24 71.14
N GLU A 20 -18.89 30.91 70.99
CA GLU A 20 -19.30 29.95 72.03
C GLU A 20 -18.26 28.81 72.12
N ARG A 21 -17.36 28.99 73.09
CA ARG A 21 -16.72 28.00 73.98
C ARG A 21 -16.44 26.58 73.47
N LEU A 22 -15.14 26.32 73.38
CA LEU A 22 -14.48 25.02 73.49
C LEU A 22 -15.00 24.16 74.66
N ARG A 23 -15.27 22.87 74.40
CA ARG A 23 -14.89 21.75 75.29
C ARG A 23 -14.53 20.49 74.49
N PRO A 24 -13.70 19.58 75.05
CA PRO A 24 -12.82 18.70 74.27
C PRO A 24 -13.22 17.21 74.25
N ARG A 25 -12.59 16.49 73.30
CA ARG A 25 -12.26 15.05 73.22
C ARG A 25 -13.38 14.02 73.09
N ARG A 26 -13.35 13.31 71.95
CA ARG A 26 -13.05 11.85 71.79
C ARG A 26 -13.28 11.50 70.32
N GLU A 27 -12.24 11.40 69.50
CA GLU A 27 -11.57 10.13 69.19
C GLU A 27 -12.51 9.11 68.56
N LEU A 28 -12.51 9.04 67.23
CA LEU A 28 -12.66 7.84 66.42
C LEU A 28 -11.88 8.10 65.13
N ALA A 29 -10.56 7.99 65.23
CA ALA A 29 -9.74 7.76 64.06
C ALA A 29 -10.16 6.38 63.51
N SER A 30 -10.99 6.37 62.47
CA SER A 30 -11.09 5.21 61.60
C SER A 30 -9.73 5.07 60.93
N SER A 31 -8.95 4.13 61.47
CA SER A 31 -7.66 3.71 60.95
C SER A 31 -7.86 3.14 59.56
N GLU A 32 -7.73 3.99 58.54
CA GLU A 32 -7.28 3.52 57.24
C GLU A 32 -5.83 3.07 57.44
N ALA A 33 -5.68 1.78 57.70
CA ALA A 33 -4.38 1.13 57.66
C ALA A 33 -3.86 1.28 56.22
N ILE A 34 -3.00 2.28 55.99
CA ILE A 34 -2.14 2.32 54.82
C ILE A 34 -1.24 1.09 54.96
N GLN A 35 -1.60 -0.01 54.30
CA GLN A 35 -0.72 -1.14 54.12
C GLN A 35 0.52 -0.64 53.37
N SER A 36 1.60 -0.44 54.13
CA SER A 36 2.94 -0.29 53.59
C SER A 36 3.29 -1.59 52.88
N GLN A 37 2.97 -1.67 51.59
CA GLN A 37 3.61 -2.60 50.67
C GLN A 37 5.09 -2.27 50.73
N ARG A 38 5.89 -3.12 51.39
CA ARG A 38 7.34 -3.01 51.35
C ARG A 38 7.73 -3.10 49.89
N ALA A 39 8.12 -1.98 49.28
CA ALA A 39 8.72 -1.99 47.97
C ALA A 39 10.05 -2.75 48.11
N SER A 40 10.04 -4.01 47.68
CA SER A 40 11.24 -4.81 47.48
C SER A 40 12.15 -4.03 46.54
N GLY A 41 13.22 -3.45 47.07
CA GLY A 41 14.22 -2.76 46.26
C GLY A 41 14.96 -3.76 45.38
N PHE A 42 15.04 -3.49 44.09
CA PHE A 42 15.90 -4.24 43.18
C PHE A 42 17.36 -4.09 43.60
N THR A 43 18.10 -5.20 43.61
CA THR A 43 19.55 -5.13 43.86
C THR A 43 20.27 -4.62 42.61
N LEU A 44 21.33 -3.82 42.78
CA LEU A 44 22.14 -3.33 41.66
C LEU A 44 22.79 -4.50 40.86
N LEU A 45 23.13 -5.59 41.57
CA LEU A 45 23.69 -6.79 40.96
C LEU A 45 22.68 -7.49 40.03
N GLU A 46 21.42 -7.56 40.43
CA GLU A 46 20.37 -8.21 39.66
C GLU A 46 20.08 -7.45 38.36
N LEU A 47 20.05 -6.11 38.43
CA LEU A 47 19.94 -5.31 37.22
C LEU A 47 21.17 -5.48 36.30
N LEU A 48 22.37 -5.56 36.86
CA LEU A 48 23.61 -5.77 36.10
C LEU A 48 23.61 -7.10 35.34
N ILE A 49 23.22 -8.19 36.01
CA ILE A 49 23.15 -9.51 35.39
C ILE A 49 22.09 -9.52 34.28
N ILE A 50 20.92 -8.91 34.50
CA ILE A 50 19.85 -8.84 33.50
C ILE A 50 20.30 -8.12 32.23
N VAL A 51 20.90 -6.93 32.35
CA VAL A 51 21.34 -6.18 31.17
C VAL A 51 22.47 -6.91 30.43
N SER A 52 23.34 -7.64 31.15
CA SER A 52 24.37 -8.47 30.52
C SER A 52 23.80 -9.64 29.72
N ILE A 53 22.81 -10.35 30.26
CA ILE A 53 22.16 -11.46 29.57
C ILE A 53 21.39 -10.96 28.36
N ILE A 54 20.63 -9.86 28.51
CA ILE A 54 19.90 -9.24 27.39
C ILE A 54 20.87 -8.84 26.27
N ALA A 55 22.01 -8.22 26.59
CA ALA A 55 23.00 -7.81 25.59
C ALA A 55 23.50 -9.00 24.74
N ILE A 56 23.83 -10.13 25.37
CA ILE A 56 24.31 -11.33 24.66
C ILE A 56 23.19 -11.94 23.81
N LEU A 57 21.98 -12.06 24.35
CA LEU A 57 20.84 -12.62 23.64
C LEU A 57 20.43 -11.76 22.44
N SER A 58 20.49 -10.43 22.56
CA SER A 58 20.14 -9.51 21.47
C SER A 58 21.06 -9.68 20.26
N VAL A 59 22.36 -9.85 20.46
CA VAL A 59 23.31 -10.08 19.35
C VAL A 59 23.04 -11.43 18.67
N ALA A 60 22.78 -12.48 19.46
CA ALA A 60 22.46 -13.80 18.92
C ALA A 60 21.17 -13.78 18.08
N LEU A 61 20.13 -13.08 18.53
CA LEU A 61 18.86 -12.95 17.80
C LEU A 61 19.01 -12.17 16.49
N MET A 62 19.82 -11.09 16.47
CA MET A 62 20.08 -10.32 15.26
C MET A 62 20.72 -11.18 14.16
N TYR A 63 21.64 -12.07 14.56
CA TYR A 63 22.30 -13.00 13.65
C TYR A 63 21.35 -14.09 13.14
N MET A 64 20.48 -14.62 14.01
CA MET A 64 19.56 -15.71 13.67
C MET A 64 18.36 -15.26 12.83
N LEU A 65 17.80 -14.07 13.09
CA LEU A 65 16.51 -13.64 12.51
C LEU A 65 16.63 -12.79 11.25
N ASN A 66 17.83 -12.34 10.86
CA ASN A 66 18.05 -11.38 9.77
C ASN A 66 16.90 -10.36 9.61
N PRO A 67 16.77 -9.40 10.55
CA PRO A 67 15.59 -8.52 10.61
C PRO A 67 15.36 -7.70 9.33
N ALA A 68 16.43 -7.43 8.56
CA ALA A 68 16.30 -6.77 7.26
C ALA A 68 15.50 -7.62 6.26
N GLU A 69 15.72 -8.93 6.26
CA GLU A 69 15.02 -9.88 5.41
C GLU A 69 13.55 -10.05 5.81
N ALA A 70 13.26 -10.03 7.11
CA ALA A 70 11.88 -10.04 7.61
C ALA A 70 11.07 -8.83 7.12
N ILE A 71 11.68 -7.65 7.07
CA ILE A 71 11.03 -6.44 6.55
C ILE A 71 10.83 -6.54 5.03
N LYS A 72 11.83 -7.01 4.27
CA LYS A 72 11.68 -7.26 2.83
C LYS A 72 10.53 -8.22 2.54
N LYS A 73 10.47 -9.34 3.26
CA LYS A 73 9.39 -10.32 3.15
C LYS A 73 8.03 -9.70 3.45
N SER A 74 7.93 -8.84 4.46
CA SER A 74 6.69 -8.11 4.76
C SER A 74 6.28 -7.19 3.61
N ARG A 75 7.23 -6.48 2.96
CA ARG A 75 6.93 -5.64 1.80
C ARG A 75 6.49 -6.48 0.61
N ASP A 76 7.12 -7.62 0.34
CA ASP A 76 6.73 -8.51 -0.75
C ASP A 76 5.32 -9.10 -0.55
N VAL A 77 4.96 -9.49 0.69
CA VAL A 77 3.59 -9.91 1.01
C VAL A 77 2.60 -8.78 0.69
N GLN A 78 2.96 -7.53 1.01
CA GLN A 78 2.16 -6.37 0.63
C GLN A 78 2.07 -6.22 -0.88
N ARG A 79 3.17 -6.33 -1.64
CA ARG A 79 3.16 -6.27 -3.11
C ARG A 79 2.23 -7.30 -3.73
N ILE A 80 2.34 -8.56 -3.31
CA ILE A 80 1.50 -9.65 -3.82
C ILE A 80 0.01 -9.36 -3.51
N SER A 81 -0.29 -8.88 -2.31
CA SER A 81 -1.65 -8.51 -1.91
C SER A 81 -2.19 -7.32 -2.71
N ASP A 82 -1.38 -6.30 -2.93
CA ASP A 82 -1.70 -5.10 -3.71
C ASP A 82 -2.06 -5.48 -5.15
N LEU A 83 -1.21 -6.29 -5.78
CA LEU A 83 -1.37 -6.80 -7.13
C LEU A 83 -2.64 -7.64 -7.28
N SER A 84 -2.91 -8.53 -6.31
CA SER A 84 -4.14 -9.32 -6.27
C SER A 84 -5.39 -8.43 -6.15
N THR A 85 -5.31 -7.39 -5.31
CA THR A 85 -6.38 -6.41 -5.12
C THR A 85 -6.68 -5.64 -6.41
N ILE A 86 -5.64 -5.21 -7.13
CA ILE A 86 -5.79 -4.54 -8.43
C ILE A 86 -6.42 -5.49 -9.46
N LYS A 87 -5.93 -6.74 -9.57
CA LYS A 87 -6.50 -7.74 -10.49
C LYS A 87 -7.99 -7.96 -10.23
N ALA A 88 -8.40 -8.08 -8.96
CA ALA A 88 -9.81 -8.23 -8.61
C ALA A 88 -10.64 -6.98 -8.96
N ALA A 89 -10.10 -5.79 -8.72
CA ALA A 89 -10.74 -4.52 -9.04
C ALA A 89 -10.96 -4.33 -10.55
N LEU A 90 -9.91 -4.58 -11.36
CA LEU A 90 -10.00 -4.54 -12.82
C LEU A 90 -10.93 -5.64 -13.36
N GLY A 91 -10.88 -6.85 -12.79
CA GLY A 91 -11.82 -7.92 -13.15
C GLY A 91 -13.28 -7.54 -12.90
N THR A 92 -13.57 -6.88 -11.78
CA THR A 92 -14.92 -6.37 -11.47
C THR A 92 -15.36 -5.30 -12.48
N MET A 93 -14.47 -4.40 -12.88
CA MET A 93 -14.76 -3.39 -13.90
C MET A 93 -15.08 -4.01 -15.27
N LEU A 94 -14.30 -5.02 -15.68
CA LEU A 94 -14.49 -5.71 -16.96
C LEU A 94 -15.84 -6.43 -17.05
N VAL A 95 -16.37 -6.90 -15.92
CA VAL A 95 -17.69 -7.58 -15.86
C VAL A 95 -18.83 -6.58 -15.61
N GLY A 96 -18.60 -5.54 -14.81
CA GLY A 96 -19.62 -4.59 -14.38
C GLY A 96 -19.90 -3.42 -15.32
N THR A 97 -19.10 -3.26 -16.38
CA THR A 97 -19.22 -2.12 -17.33
C THR A 97 -19.53 -2.63 -18.73
N SER A 98 -20.53 -2.06 -19.40
CA SER A 98 -20.93 -2.47 -20.75
C SER A 98 -19.90 -2.15 -21.84
N THR A 99 -19.12 -1.09 -21.64
CA THR A 99 -18.03 -0.66 -22.54
C THR A 99 -16.79 -0.35 -21.71
N PRO A 100 -16.11 -1.37 -21.16
CA PRO A 100 -14.97 -1.15 -20.27
C PRO A 100 -13.81 -0.52 -21.05
N SER A 101 -13.04 0.34 -20.39
CA SER A 101 -11.80 0.92 -20.91
C SER A 101 -10.70 0.81 -19.88
N LEU A 102 -9.57 0.24 -20.30
CA LEU A 102 -8.41 -0.05 -19.46
C LEU A 102 -7.31 1.03 -19.53
N ASP A 103 -7.47 2.02 -20.42
CA ASP A 103 -6.50 3.10 -20.62
C ASP A 103 -7.10 4.52 -20.58
N ASN A 104 -8.42 4.66 -20.44
CA ASN A 104 -9.13 5.94 -20.41
C ASN A 104 -8.75 6.87 -21.58
N SER A 105 -8.45 6.29 -22.75
CA SER A 105 -7.95 7.03 -23.93
C SER A 105 -8.53 6.50 -25.24
N SER A 106 -9.86 6.40 -25.33
CA SER A 106 -10.56 5.78 -26.49
C SER A 106 -9.96 4.42 -26.90
N ASN A 107 -9.38 3.70 -25.95
CA ASN A 107 -8.65 2.44 -26.12
C ASN A 107 -7.41 2.50 -27.02
N ALA A 108 -6.84 3.68 -27.27
CA ALA A 108 -5.69 3.84 -28.17
C ALA A 108 -4.40 3.18 -27.65
N VAL A 109 -4.23 3.11 -26.33
CA VAL A 109 -3.03 2.53 -25.68
C VAL A 109 -3.17 1.02 -25.55
N CYS A 110 -4.38 0.53 -25.26
CA CYS A 110 -4.67 -0.89 -25.26
C CYS A 110 -4.94 -1.45 -26.67
N TYR A 111 -4.99 -0.67 -27.76
CA TYR A 111 -5.37 -1.22 -29.07
C TYR A 111 -4.25 -2.09 -29.65
N ALA A 112 -4.41 -3.41 -29.74
CA ALA A 112 -3.43 -4.26 -30.42
C ALA A 112 -4.11 -5.26 -31.35
N SER A 113 -5.05 -4.81 -32.17
CA SER A 113 -5.35 -5.51 -33.42
C SER A 113 -4.27 -5.13 -34.45
N GLY A 114 -3.08 -5.74 -34.34
CA GLY A 114 -1.90 -5.47 -35.18
C GLY A 114 -0.72 -4.85 -34.41
N VAL A 115 0.45 -4.70 -35.08
CA VAL A 115 1.67 -4.11 -34.51
C VAL A 115 1.38 -2.68 -34.08
N ASN A 116 1.22 -2.44 -32.78
CA ASN A 116 1.00 -1.11 -32.24
C ASN A 116 2.35 -0.44 -31.94
N THR A 117 2.67 0.60 -32.70
CA THR A 117 3.84 1.48 -32.47
C THR A 117 3.67 2.45 -31.29
N THR A 118 2.54 2.37 -30.59
CA THR A 118 2.08 3.29 -29.53
C THR A 118 1.67 2.56 -28.24
N ALA A 119 1.98 1.26 -28.09
CA ALA A 119 1.73 0.57 -26.84
C ALA A 119 2.59 1.18 -25.71
N ARG A 120 1.99 1.37 -24.53
CA ARG A 120 2.59 2.19 -23.45
C ARG A 120 2.63 1.45 -22.13
N ILE A 121 3.76 1.52 -21.45
CA ILE A 121 3.93 0.98 -20.10
C ILE A 121 3.66 2.12 -19.09
N ARG A 122 2.92 1.81 -18.03
CA ARG A 122 2.65 2.72 -16.92
C ARG A 122 3.39 2.25 -15.68
N TYR A 123 3.88 3.18 -14.85
CA TYR A 123 4.51 2.85 -13.56
C TYR A 123 3.79 3.52 -12.41
N SER A 124 3.79 2.89 -11.24
CA SER A 124 3.22 3.43 -9.99
C SER A 124 3.90 4.70 -9.47
N THR A 125 5.03 5.09 -10.08
CA THR A 125 5.81 6.28 -9.73
C THR A 125 5.82 7.31 -10.85
N GLY A 126 6.09 8.56 -10.50
CA GLY A 126 6.28 9.63 -11.48
C GLY A 126 7.71 9.63 -12.03
N LEU A 127 7.88 9.20 -13.29
CA LEU A 127 9.14 9.33 -14.04
C LEU A 127 9.12 10.57 -14.94
N ALA A 128 10.29 11.06 -15.33
CA ALA A 128 10.38 11.89 -16.52
C ALA A 128 10.12 11.01 -17.76
N ASN A 129 9.23 11.44 -18.65
CA ASN A 129 8.82 10.71 -19.86
C ASN A 129 10.04 10.30 -20.72
N THR A 130 10.54 9.07 -20.54
CA THR A 130 11.69 8.54 -21.26
C THR A 130 11.27 7.30 -22.05
N TYR A 131 11.63 7.26 -23.33
CA TYR A 131 11.40 6.10 -24.20
C TYR A 131 12.39 4.99 -23.82
N ILE A 132 11.90 3.83 -23.40
CA ILE A 132 12.74 2.65 -23.15
C ILE A 132 12.64 1.78 -24.40
N SER A 133 13.38 2.15 -25.44
CA SER A 133 13.40 1.41 -26.71
C SER A 133 14.42 0.27 -26.63
N THR A 134 13.98 -0.95 -26.29
CA THR A 134 14.60 -2.22 -26.77
C THR A 134 13.85 -3.48 -26.34
N ASP A 135 12.74 -3.39 -25.61
CA ASP A 135 12.22 -4.56 -24.91
C ASP A 135 11.09 -5.31 -25.65
N VAL A 136 11.16 -6.65 -25.65
CA VAL A 136 10.26 -7.56 -26.36
C VAL A 136 9.35 -8.26 -25.34
N GLY A 137 8.05 -8.01 -25.39
CA GLY A 137 7.02 -8.80 -24.67
C GLY A 137 6.34 -9.75 -25.63
N VAL A 138 6.08 -10.99 -25.19
CA VAL A 138 5.69 -12.12 -26.06
C VAL A 138 4.35 -12.72 -25.65
N ASP A 139 3.26 -11.95 -25.69
CA ASP A 139 1.94 -12.57 -25.88
C ASP A 139 1.86 -12.94 -27.36
N ALA A 140 1.59 -14.22 -27.61
CA ALA A 140 1.71 -14.91 -28.90
C ALA A 140 0.82 -14.34 -30.03
N ALA A 141 0.17 -13.21 -29.81
CA ALA A 141 -0.70 -12.50 -30.73
C ALA A 141 -0.02 -11.30 -31.43
N VAL A 142 1.03 -10.71 -30.85
CA VAL A 142 1.60 -9.45 -31.36
C VAL A 142 3.11 -9.47 -31.27
N SER A 143 3.77 -9.52 -32.42
CA SER A 143 5.22 -9.38 -32.54
C SER A 143 5.65 -7.96 -32.18
N ASN A 144 6.31 -7.81 -31.03
CA ASN A 144 7.21 -6.72 -30.64
C ASN A 144 6.58 -5.36 -30.32
N PHE A 145 6.74 -4.90 -29.07
CA PHE A 145 6.70 -3.48 -28.75
C PHE A 145 7.84 -2.80 -29.52
N THR A 146 7.53 -2.05 -30.56
CA THR A 146 8.58 -1.43 -31.39
C THR A 146 9.16 -0.18 -30.72
N SER A 147 8.44 0.41 -29.75
CA SER A 147 8.88 1.50 -28.86
C SER A 147 7.98 1.56 -27.61
N PRO A 148 8.34 0.94 -26.47
CA PRO A 148 7.68 1.20 -25.20
C PRO A 148 7.78 2.71 -24.87
N SER A 149 6.65 3.42 -24.90
CA SER A 149 6.59 4.77 -24.34
C SER A 149 6.08 4.69 -22.91
N VAL A 150 6.87 5.25 -21.99
CA VAL A 150 6.51 5.34 -20.58
C VAL A 150 5.54 6.50 -20.42
N ILE A 151 4.29 6.27 -19.98
CA ILE A 151 3.46 7.40 -19.53
C ILE A 151 3.55 7.53 -18.03
N THR A 152 4.05 8.68 -17.64
CA THR A 152 3.99 9.23 -16.30
C THR A 152 3.48 10.66 -16.41
N GLY A 153 2.64 11.08 -15.45
CA GLY A 153 1.92 12.35 -15.55
C GLY A 153 0.60 12.38 -14.79
N PHE A 154 0.52 11.65 -13.68
CA PHE A 154 -0.65 11.64 -12.82
C PHE A 154 -0.45 12.61 -11.65
N THR A 155 -1.51 13.32 -11.26
CA THR A 155 -1.49 14.20 -10.07
C THR A 155 -1.42 13.39 -8.78
N LYS A 156 -2.02 12.18 -8.79
CA LYS A 156 -2.02 11.25 -7.67
C LYS A 156 -1.91 9.83 -8.22
N ALA A 157 -0.83 9.12 -7.89
CA ALA A 157 -0.58 7.76 -8.37
C ALA A 157 -1.79 6.84 -8.12
N GLY A 158 -2.30 6.84 -6.89
CA GLY A 158 -3.43 6.01 -6.49
C GLY A 158 -4.81 6.46 -7.00
N ASP A 159 -4.92 7.46 -7.90
CA ASP A 159 -6.22 7.90 -8.38
C ASP A 159 -6.96 6.84 -9.21
N ILE A 160 -8.21 6.61 -8.88
CA ILE A 160 -9.10 5.63 -9.53
C ILE A 160 -10.07 6.26 -10.54
N SER A 161 -10.02 7.59 -10.72
CA SER A 161 -10.86 8.32 -11.67
C SER A 161 -10.27 8.41 -13.09
N GLY A 162 -9.20 7.66 -13.33
CA GLY A 162 -8.51 7.56 -14.60
C GLY A 162 -7.34 8.53 -14.77
N GLY A 163 -7.02 9.29 -13.72
CA GLY A 163 -5.82 10.12 -13.62
C GLY A 163 -4.70 9.48 -12.81
N GLY A 164 -4.77 8.18 -12.47
CA GLY A 164 -3.74 7.45 -11.72
C GLY A 164 -2.71 6.75 -12.60
N TRP A 165 -1.84 5.96 -11.98
CA TRP A 165 -0.84 5.16 -12.70
C TRP A 165 -1.48 4.08 -13.56
N ILE A 166 -2.55 3.46 -13.06
CA ILE A 166 -3.49 2.69 -13.89
C ILE A 166 -4.59 3.65 -14.35
N PRO A 167 -4.73 3.92 -15.66
CA PRO A 167 -5.67 4.92 -16.15
C PRO A 167 -7.12 4.42 -16.15
N ALA A 168 -7.35 3.16 -15.83
CA ALA A 168 -8.68 2.59 -15.86
C ALA A 168 -9.59 3.22 -14.79
N VAL A 169 -10.80 3.62 -15.18
CA VAL A 169 -11.74 4.36 -14.31
C VAL A 169 -12.55 3.38 -13.48
N LEU A 170 -12.27 3.29 -12.18
CA LEU A 170 -13.03 2.43 -11.23
C LEU A 170 -14.12 3.20 -10.49
N SER A 171 -14.00 4.53 -10.38
CA SER A 171 -14.97 5.37 -9.68
C SER A 171 -16.36 5.37 -10.34
N GLY A 172 -16.45 5.04 -11.63
CA GLY A 172 -17.70 5.02 -12.41
C GLY A 172 -18.41 3.66 -12.49
N ILE A 173 -17.93 2.63 -11.79
CA ILE A 173 -18.53 1.28 -11.85
C ILE A 173 -19.92 1.29 -11.19
N THR A 174 -20.91 0.73 -11.88
CA THR A 174 -22.26 0.56 -11.33
C THR A 174 -22.19 -0.41 -10.14
N GLY A 175 -22.60 0.05 -8.95
CA GLY A 175 -22.41 -0.69 -7.70
C GLY A 175 -21.26 -0.17 -6.82
N GLY A 176 -20.51 0.84 -7.29
CA GLY A 176 -19.44 1.49 -6.56
C GLY A 176 -18.06 0.94 -6.92
N SER A 177 -17.02 1.71 -6.53
CA SER A 177 -15.64 1.31 -6.77
C SER A 177 -15.22 0.16 -5.84
N PRO A 178 -14.60 -0.91 -6.34
CA PRO A 178 -14.12 -2.03 -5.53
C PRO A 178 -12.96 -1.66 -4.61
N ILE A 179 -12.23 -0.58 -4.92
CA ILE A 179 -11.11 -0.04 -4.14
C ILE A 179 -11.21 1.47 -4.05
N SER A 180 -10.64 2.08 -2.99
CA SER A 180 -10.67 3.54 -2.81
C SER A 180 -9.52 4.27 -3.51
N ASN A 181 -8.39 3.59 -3.72
CA ASN A 181 -7.21 4.09 -4.43
C ASN A 181 -6.46 2.89 -5.03
N TYR A 182 -5.75 3.09 -6.15
CA TYR A 182 -4.77 2.09 -6.58
C TYR A 182 -3.61 2.03 -5.58
N PRO A 183 -3.22 0.83 -5.12
CA PRO A 183 -2.00 0.64 -4.37
C PRO A 183 -0.78 1.13 -5.16
N VAL A 184 0.26 1.51 -4.43
CA VAL A 184 1.59 1.82 -4.96
C VAL A 184 2.60 1.03 -4.15
N ASP A 185 3.75 0.73 -4.76
CA ASP A 185 4.82 0.01 -4.07
C ASP A 185 5.18 0.68 -2.72
N PRO A 186 5.51 -0.07 -1.65
CA PRO A 186 5.89 0.53 -0.37
C PRO A 186 7.12 1.44 -0.43
N VAL A 187 8.03 1.20 -1.38
CA VAL A 187 9.22 2.00 -1.65
C VAL A 187 8.98 3.00 -2.79
N ASN A 188 8.30 2.56 -3.87
CA ASN A 188 7.87 3.37 -5.03
C ASN A 188 8.90 4.37 -5.56
N THR A 189 10.16 3.97 -5.58
CA THR A 189 11.29 4.85 -5.92
C THR A 189 12.00 4.31 -7.16
N VAL A 190 12.36 5.22 -8.06
CA VAL A 190 13.23 4.91 -9.20
C VAL A 190 14.55 5.63 -9.02
N VAL A 191 15.62 4.84 -8.89
CA VAL A 191 16.95 5.30 -8.45
C VAL A 191 17.55 6.30 -9.45
N ASN A 192 17.33 6.09 -10.75
CA ASN A 192 17.94 6.92 -11.80
C ASN A 192 17.06 8.11 -12.23
N GLY A 193 15.82 8.22 -11.73
CA GLY A 193 14.87 9.30 -12.05
C GLY A 193 14.43 9.45 -13.53
N LEU A 194 15.09 8.74 -14.45
CA LEU A 194 14.91 8.82 -15.89
C LEU A 194 14.10 7.64 -16.45
N ALA A 195 14.43 6.42 -16.02
CA ALA A 195 13.80 5.18 -16.44
C ALA A 195 13.88 4.19 -15.28
N ALA A 196 12.83 3.37 -15.12
CA ALA A 196 12.83 2.30 -14.15
C ALA A 196 13.71 1.14 -14.66
N THR A 197 14.47 0.52 -13.76
CA THR A 197 15.31 -0.65 -14.04
C THR A 197 14.82 -1.87 -13.26
N SER A 198 15.29 -3.07 -13.61
CA SER A 198 14.99 -4.34 -12.88
C SER A 198 15.23 -4.32 -11.37
N THR A 199 15.96 -3.32 -10.85
CA THR A 199 16.23 -3.15 -9.42
C THR A 199 15.29 -2.16 -8.74
N ASP A 200 14.53 -1.37 -9.50
CA ASP A 200 13.62 -0.38 -8.95
C ASP A 200 12.35 -1.05 -8.41
N LEU A 201 11.86 -0.52 -7.29
CA LEU A 201 10.72 -1.07 -6.57
C LEU A 201 9.49 -0.24 -6.88
N VAL A 202 8.87 -0.57 -8.01
CA VAL A 202 7.65 0.04 -8.55
C VAL A 202 6.78 -1.02 -9.20
N TYR A 203 5.49 -0.74 -9.35
CA TYR A 203 4.59 -1.56 -10.15
C TYR A 203 4.56 -1.05 -11.59
N ARG A 204 4.50 -1.97 -12.55
CA ARG A 204 4.27 -1.66 -13.97
C ARG A 204 2.96 -2.23 -14.46
N TYR A 205 2.32 -1.57 -15.41
CA TYR A 205 1.04 -1.98 -15.99
C TYR A 205 1.02 -1.78 -17.50
N ALA A 206 0.47 -2.77 -18.20
CA ALA A 206 0.10 -2.67 -19.61
C ALA A 206 -1.23 -3.40 -19.87
N CYS A 207 -1.88 -3.01 -20.97
CA CYS A 207 -3.16 -3.55 -21.40
C CYS A 207 -3.17 -3.77 -22.91
N GLN A 208 -4.04 -4.68 -23.36
CA GLN A 208 -4.33 -4.92 -24.76
C GLN A 208 -5.83 -5.18 -24.98
N ASN A 209 -6.31 -4.91 -26.18
CA ASN A 209 -7.61 -5.24 -26.71
C ASN A 209 -7.37 -6.21 -27.86
N VAL A 210 -7.66 -7.48 -27.62
CA VAL A 210 -7.48 -8.57 -28.59
C VAL A 210 -8.84 -8.95 -29.14
N THR A 211 -9.15 -8.41 -30.33
CA THR A 211 -10.44 -8.63 -30.99
C THR A 211 -10.55 -9.99 -31.70
N ASN A 212 -9.49 -10.81 -31.78
CA ASN A 212 -9.51 -12.06 -32.56
C ASN A 212 -8.54 -13.17 -32.07
N ILE A 213 -8.72 -13.73 -30.86
CA ILE A 213 -8.18 -15.07 -30.54
C ILE A 213 -9.18 -15.86 -29.69
N SER A 214 -9.56 -17.04 -30.19
CA SER A 214 -10.46 -18.01 -29.54
C SER A 214 -10.06 -18.27 -28.08
N GLY A 215 -10.94 -17.87 -27.15
CA GLY A 215 -10.88 -18.26 -25.74
C GLY A 215 -10.34 -17.23 -24.74
N LYS A 216 -9.89 -16.04 -25.16
CA LYS A 216 -9.44 -14.96 -24.25
C LYS A 216 -10.48 -13.82 -24.15
N PRO A 217 -10.62 -13.12 -23.01
CA PRO A 217 -11.45 -11.92 -22.90
C PRO A 217 -10.94 -10.81 -23.83
N ALA A 218 -11.84 -10.03 -24.41
CA ALA A 218 -11.50 -8.99 -25.39
C ALA A 218 -10.54 -7.91 -24.87
N TYR A 219 -10.48 -7.72 -23.54
CA TYR A 219 -9.49 -6.88 -22.86
C TYR A 219 -8.58 -7.74 -21.99
N THR A 220 -7.29 -7.66 -22.23
CA THR A 220 -6.24 -8.28 -21.43
C THR A 220 -5.36 -7.23 -20.77
N PHE A 221 -4.82 -7.55 -19.60
CA PHE A 221 -3.91 -6.70 -18.87
C PHE A 221 -2.96 -7.52 -18.03
N GLU A 222 -1.83 -6.90 -17.72
CA GLU A 222 -0.76 -7.45 -16.91
C GLU A 222 -0.16 -6.36 -16.03
N ILE A 223 0.20 -6.76 -14.82
CA ILE A 223 0.83 -5.93 -13.80
C ILE A 223 2.00 -6.71 -13.23
N ASN A 224 3.20 -6.11 -13.23
CA ASN A 224 4.38 -6.77 -12.69
C ASN A 224 4.98 -5.95 -11.53
N ALA A 225 5.60 -6.66 -10.60
CA ALA A 225 6.32 -6.09 -9.48
C ALA A 225 7.65 -6.81 -9.24
N GLN A 226 8.67 -6.06 -8.79
CA GLN A 226 9.90 -6.64 -8.30
C GLN A 226 9.74 -7.10 -6.85
N LEU A 227 10.15 -8.34 -6.56
CA LEU A 227 10.23 -8.85 -5.18
C LEU A 227 11.66 -8.70 -4.63
N GLU A 228 11.77 -8.47 -3.33
CA GLU A 228 13.05 -8.14 -2.68
C GLU A 228 13.62 -9.26 -1.80
N SER A 229 12.75 -10.09 -1.23
CA SER A 229 13.13 -11.07 -0.21
C SER A 229 13.69 -12.33 -0.85
N SER A 230 14.74 -12.90 -0.28
CA SER A 230 15.25 -14.23 -0.65
C SER A 230 14.19 -15.30 -0.45
N ALA A 231 13.25 -15.08 0.48
CA ALA A 231 12.11 -15.96 0.68
C ALA A 231 11.26 -16.13 -0.59
N TYR A 232 11.11 -15.07 -1.40
CA TYR A 232 10.30 -15.09 -2.63
C TYR A 232 11.09 -14.90 -3.93
N THR A 233 12.41 -14.88 -3.85
CA THR A 233 13.33 -14.79 -5.01
C THR A 233 14.37 -15.92 -5.03
N VAL A 234 14.41 -16.77 -4.01
CA VAL A 234 15.35 -17.90 -3.89
C VAL A 234 14.66 -19.13 -3.31
N ASP A 235 14.10 -19.03 -2.10
CA ASP A 235 13.57 -20.21 -1.38
C ASP A 235 12.26 -20.73 -2.00
N ASP A 236 11.34 -19.81 -2.28
CA ASP A 236 10.04 -20.05 -2.92
C ASP A 236 9.85 -18.95 -3.96
N ASP A 237 10.67 -19.01 -5.03
CA ASP A 237 10.68 -17.96 -6.06
C ASP A 237 9.29 -17.83 -6.68
N LYS A 238 8.60 -16.74 -6.34
CA LYS A 238 7.22 -16.50 -6.77
C LYS A 238 7.15 -16.04 -8.22
N ARG A 239 8.26 -15.55 -8.77
CA ARG A 239 8.37 -14.96 -10.10
C ARG A 239 8.52 -16.06 -11.14
N GLU A 240 9.28 -17.11 -10.83
CA GLU A 240 9.39 -18.30 -11.70
C GLU A 240 8.12 -19.17 -11.68
N ASN A 241 7.29 -19.05 -10.63
CA ASN A 241 6.14 -19.92 -10.37
C ASN A 241 4.77 -19.23 -10.52
N ASP A 242 4.71 -18.05 -11.14
CA ASP A 242 3.45 -17.33 -11.39
C ASP A 242 2.77 -17.68 -12.72
N GLY A 243 3.49 -18.38 -13.61
CA GLY A 243 3.00 -18.82 -14.92
C GLY A 243 3.13 -17.77 -16.03
N GLY A 244 3.87 -16.69 -15.78
CA GLY A 244 4.18 -15.64 -16.73
C GLY A 244 5.33 -15.98 -17.69
N ASP A 245 5.96 -14.95 -18.25
CA ASP A 245 7.07 -15.06 -19.19
C ASP A 245 8.36 -14.32 -18.75
N ASN A 246 8.36 -13.71 -17.56
CA ASN A 246 9.53 -13.04 -16.99
C ASN A 246 9.85 -13.46 -15.55
N ASP A 247 10.83 -14.35 -15.41
CA ASP A 247 11.34 -14.85 -14.11
C ASP A 247 11.95 -13.75 -13.21
N SER A 248 12.19 -12.55 -13.75
CA SER A 248 12.69 -11.43 -12.95
C SER A 248 11.60 -10.71 -12.18
N TYR A 249 10.32 -10.83 -12.56
CA TYR A 249 9.23 -10.08 -11.95
C TYR A 249 8.09 -10.99 -11.52
N TYR A 250 7.34 -10.59 -10.49
CA TYR A 250 6.10 -11.26 -10.13
C TYR A 250 4.97 -10.69 -10.98
N GLU A 251 4.32 -11.55 -11.76
CA GLU A 251 3.39 -11.17 -12.82
C GLU A 251 1.95 -11.54 -12.43
N ILE A 252 1.04 -10.58 -12.56
CA ILE A 252 -0.39 -10.80 -12.30
C ILE A 252 -1.25 -10.15 -13.37
N GLY A 253 -2.31 -10.84 -13.76
CA GLY A 253 -3.21 -10.34 -14.80
C GLY A 253 -4.24 -11.37 -15.20
N ASN A 254 -4.98 -11.06 -16.26
CA ASN A 254 -5.75 -12.03 -17.04
C ASN A 254 -5.00 -12.48 -18.32
N SER A 255 -3.87 -11.83 -18.63
CA SER A 255 -2.77 -12.35 -19.46
C SER A 255 -1.46 -11.98 -18.76
N LEU A 256 -0.42 -12.82 -18.89
CA LEU A 256 0.88 -12.67 -18.20
C LEU A 256 2.04 -12.61 -19.20
N LYS A 257 1.78 -12.09 -20.41
CA LYS A 257 2.76 -12.06 -21.51
C LYS A 257 2.72 -10.75 -22.30
N ILE A 258 1.96 -9.78 -21.82
CA ILE A 258 1.82 -8.45 -22.40
C ILE A 258 3.08 -7.62 -22.16
N LEU A 259 3.64 -7.64 -20.95
CA LEU A 259 4.80 -6.81 -20.65
C LEU A 259 6.10 -7.43 -21.20
N PRO A 260 7.13 -6.61 -21.47
CA PRO A 260 8.41 -7.12 -21.96
C PRO A 260 9.20 -7.99 -20.97
N THR A 261 9.93 -8.97 -21.53
CA THR A 261 10.73 -9.94 -20.76
C THR A 261 12.14 -9.45 -20.42
N GLY A 262 12.55 -8.28 -20.90
CA GLY A 262 13.89 -7.75 -20.67
C GLY A 262 14.12 -7.23 -19.25
N ALA A 263 15.39 -6.91 -19.00
CA ALA A 263 15.90 -6.51 -17.69
C ALA A 263 15.69 -5.01 -17.37
N SER A 264 15.03 -4.28 -18.27
CA SER A 264 14.61 -2.90 -18.04
C SER A 264 13.14 -2.92 -17.60
N PHE A 265 12.80 -2.07 -16.62
CA PHE A 265 11.40 -1.92 -16.24
C PHE A 265 10.69 -1.09 -17.28
#